data_AF-A0A8S1IYY4-F1
#
_entry.id   AF-A0A8S1IYY4-F1
#
_cell.length_a   1.000
_cell.length_b   1.000
_cell.length_c   1.000
_cell.angle_alpha   90.00
_cell.angle_beta   90.00
_cell.angle_gamma   90.00
#
_symmetry.space_group_name_H-M   'P 1'
#
loop_
_entity.id
_entity.type
_entity.pdbx_description
1 polymer ?
#
loop_
_entity_poly.entity_id
_entity_poly.type
_entity_poly.pdbx_seq_one_letter_code
_entity_poly.pdbx_strand_id
1 'polypeptide(L)' 'LMLKDLRLALQSATEAGAAMPLGAEAHAVYSLMCSHGYESRDFSAVYKFLTGGHVGSDDGDLK' A
#
# COMPACT_ATOMS: atom_id res chain seq x y z
N LEU A 1 7.65 -1.24 -0.50
CA LEU A 1 6.22 -1.50 -0.83
C LEU A 1 5.93 -1.27 -2.31
N MET A 2 4.84 -1.84 -2.84
CA MET A 2 4.43 -1.82 -4.27
C MET A 2 3.93 -0.44 -4.80
N LEU A 3 3.91 0.59 -3.96
CA LEU A 3 3.33 1.91 -4.28
C LEU A 3 3.96 2.58 -5.51
N LYS A 4 5.28 2.40 -5.71
CA LYS A 4 6.01 2.97 -6.85
C LYS A 4 5.47 2.45 -8.19
N ASP A 5 5.33 1.13 -8.29
CA ASP A 5 4.90 0.48 -9.53
C ASP A 5 3.43 0.76 -9.81
N LEU A 6 2.60 0.85 -8.76
CA LEU A 6 1.21 1.25 -8.88
C LEU A 6 1.05 2.69 -9.38
N ARG A 7 1.90 3.62 -8.93
CA ARG A 7 1.90 5.00 -9.43
C ARG A 7 2.29 5.07 -10.91
N LEU A 8 3.28 4.27 -11.33
CA LEU A 8 3.64 4.18 -12.75
C LEU A 8 2.48 3.65 -13.59
N ALA A 9 1.78 2.59 -13.13
CA ALA A 9 0.62 2.05 -13.81
C ALA A 9 -0.53 3.08 -13.93
N LEU A 10 -0.82 3.84 -12.87
CA LEU A 10 -1.82 4.90 -12.89
C LEU A 10 -1.46 6.03 -13.85
N GLN A 11 -0.19 6.41 -13.93
CA GLN A 11 0.29 7.41 -14.88
C GLN A 11 0.10 6.92 -16.32
N SER A 12 0.52 5.70 -16.64
CA SER A 12 0.35 5.12 -17.98
C SER A 12 -1.13 4.96 -18.36
N ALA A 13 -2.00 4.59 -17.42
CA ALA A 13 -3.43 4.52 -17.67
C ALA A 13 -4.05 5.89 -17.96
N THR A 14 -3.61 6.92 -17.22
CA THR A 14 -4.00 8.32 -17.47
C THR A 14 -3.57 8.78 -18.86
N GLU A 15 -2.32 8.48 -19.25
CA GLU A 15 -1.78 8.80 -20.58
C GLU A 15 -2.54 8.06 -21.70
N ALA A 16 -3.00 6.83 -21.44
CA ALA A 16 -3.79 6.04 -22.38
C ALA A 16 -5.29 6.41 -22.40
N GLY A 17 -5.74 7.36 -21.57
CA GLY A 17 -7.16 7.71 -21.43
C GLY A 17 -8.02 6.60 -20.80
N ALA A 18 -7.40 5.66 -20.10
CA ALA A 18 -8.05 4.55 -19.43
C ALA A 18 -8.30 4.87 -17.95
N ALA A 19 -9.56 4.95 -17.54
CA ALA A 19 -9.91 5.15 -16.14
C ALA A 19 -9.60 3.90 -15.30
N MET A 20 -8.81 4.05 -14.24
CA MET A 20 -8.50 2.99 -13.26
C MET A 20 -8.99 3.38 -11.86
N PRO A 21 -10.31 3.45 -11.62
CA PRO A 21 -10.86 3.88 -10.32
C PRO A 21 -10.40 2.97 -9.17
N LEU A 22 -10.38 1.65 -9.38
CA LEU A 22 -9.88 0.71 -8.37
C LEU A 22 -8.37 0.87 -8.11
N GLY A 23 -7.59 1.26 -9.11
CA GLY A 23 -6.16 1.54 -8.94
C GLY A 23 -5.91 2.79 -8.11
N ALA A 24 -6.75 3.82 -8.27
CA ALA A 24 -6.67 5.06 -7.49
C ALA A 24 -6.97 4.78 -6.00
N GLU A 25 -7.99 3.99 -5.71
CA GLU A 25 -8.29 3.55 -4.34
C GLU A 25 -7.17 2.69 -3.75
N ALA A 26 -6.61 1.76 -4.54
CA ALA A 26 -5.47 0.96 -4.11
C ALA A 26 -4.26 1.85 -3.77
N HIS A 27 -4.01 2.90 -4.57
CA HIS A 27 -2.93 3.85 -4.32
C HIS A 27 -3.16 4.64 -3.03
N ALA A 28 -4.40 5.02 -2.72
CA ALA A 28 -4.76 5.68 -1.46
C ALA A 28 -4.48 4.76 -0.26
N VAL A 29 -4.90 3.49 -0.32
CA VAL A 29 -4.63 2.50 0.74
C VAL A 29 -3.13 2.28 0.95
N TYR A 30 -2.38 2.07 -0.13
CA TYR A 30 -0.94 1.84 -0.03
C TYR A 30 -0.17 3.09 0.44
N SER A 31 -0.64 4.29 0.09
CA SER A 31 -0.08 5.54 0.61
C SER A 31 -0.29 5.65 2.13
N LEU A 32 -1.50 5.32 2.60
CA LEU A 32 -1.80 5.30 4.03
C LEU A 32 -0.93 4.27 4.78
N MET A 33 -0.76 3.07 4.24
CA MET A 33 0.15 2.06 4.80
C MET A 33 1.58 2.59 4.96
N CYS A 34 2.12 3.27 3.95
CA CYS A 34 3.45 3.87 4.04
C CYS A 34 3.51 4.92 5.16
N SER A 35 2.49 5.78 5.29
CA SER A 35 2.39 6.75 6.40
C SER A 35 2.33 6.09 7.78
N HIS A 36 1.83 4.85 7.88
CA HIS A 36 1.81 4.05 9.11
C HIS A 36 3.09 3.21 9.33
N GLY A 37 4.17 3.46 8.58
CA GLY A 37 5.45 2.77 8.76
C GLY A 37 5.53 1.38 8.13
N TYR A 38 4.58 1.03 7.25
CA TYR A 38 4.60 -0.27 6.55
C TYR A 38 5.48 -0.26 5.30
N GLU A 39 6.19 0.82 4.97
CA GLU A 39 6.94 0.99 3.70
C GLU A 39 7.90 -0.16 3.35
N SER A 40 8.51 -0.79 4.36
CA SER A 40 9.45 -1.90 4.25
C SER A 40 8.79 -3.28 4.32
N ARG A 41 7.48 -3.34 4.56
CA ARG A 41 6.72 -4.59 4.61
C ARG A 41 6.35 -5.09 3.22
N ASP A 42 6.06 -6.38 3.14
CA ASP A 42 5.56 -7.01 1.92
C ASP A 42 4.16 -6.47 1.52
N PHE A 43 3.81 -6.54 0.23
CA PHE A 43 2.53 -6.05 -0.27
C PHE A 43 1.32 -6.77 0.36
N SER A 44 1.49 -8.03 0.77
CA SER A 44 0.46 -8.81 1.47
C SER A 44 0.08 -8.24 2.84
N ALA A 45 0.89 -7.36 3.42
CA ALA A 45 0.58 -6.66 4.67
C ALA A 45 -0.70 -5.82 4.58
N VAL A 46 -1.16 -5.48 3.37
CA VAL A 46 -2.43 -4.77 3.14
C VAL A 46 -3.62 -5.52 3.73
N TYR A 47 -3.61 -6.87 3.70
CA TYR A 47 -4.68 -7.66 4.28
C TYR A 47 -4.75 -7.47 5.79
N LYS A 48 -3.60 -7.52 6.47
CA LYS A 48 -3.52 -7.29 7.93
C LYS A 48 -3.90 -5.86 8.29
N PHE A 49 -3.47 -4.90 7.49
CA PHE A 49 -3.80 -3.48 7.66
C PHE A 49 -5.33 -3.22 7.57
N LEU A 50 -6.01 -3.83 6.59
CA LEU A 50 -7.45 -3.63 6.38
C LEU A 50 -8.32 -4.44 7.35
N THR A 51 -7.87 -5.61 7.78
CA THR A 51 -8.65 -6.49 8.68
C THR A 51 -8.54 -6.11 10.15
N GLY A 52 -7.82 -5.04 10.48
CA GLY A 52 -7.64 -4.57 11.85
C GLY A 52 -7.03 -5.64 12.76
N GLY A 53 -6.35 -6.63 12.18
CA GLY A 53 -5.70 -7.69 12.95
C GLY A 53 -4.72 -7.02 13.89
N HIS A 54 -5.00 -7.04 15.18
CA HIS A 54 -4.15 -6.52 16.25
C HIS A 54 -2.69 -6.76 15.88
N VAL A 55 -1.98 -5.70 15.50
CA VAL A 55 -0.56 -5.61 15.81
C VAL A 55 -0.54 -5.35 17.31
N GLY A 56 -0.82 -6.40 18.07
CA GLY A 56 -0.30 -6.48 19.42
C GLY A 56 1.20 -6.40 19.24
N SER A 57 1.78 -5.32 19.76
CA SER A 57 3.06 -5.29 20.47
C SER A 57 4.10 -6.38 20.15
N ASP A 58 4.33 -6.74 18.88
CA ASP A 58 5.57 -7.36 18.45
C ASP A 58 6.57 -6.24 18.20
N ASP A 59 6.91 -5.64 19.34
CA ASP A 59 8.18 -5.02 19.66
C ASP A 59 9.29 -6.01 19.25
N GLY A 60 9.65 -5.96 17.98
CA GLY A 60 10.94 -6.44 17.49
C GLY A 60 12.02 -5.48 17.93
N ASP A 61 12.19 -5.33 19.24
CA ASP A 61 13.44 -4.92 19.91
C ASP A 61 14.49 -5.95 19.50
N LEU A 62 15.14 -5.69 18.36
CA LEU A 62 16.38 -6.35 18.00
C LEU A 62 17.49 -5.60 18.74
N LYS A 63 17.89 -6.16 19.88
CA LYS A 63 19.26 -6.05 20.39
C LYS A 63 20.27 -6.43 19.30
#